data_AF-U7V0U8-F1
#
_entry.id   AF-U7V0U8-F1
#
_cell.length_a   1.000
_cell.length_b   1.000
_cell.length_c   1.000
_cell.angle_alpha   90.00
_cell.angle_beta   90.00
_cell.angle_gamma   90.00
#
_symmetry.space_group_name_H-M   'P 1'
#
loop_
_entity.id
_entity.type
_entity.pdbx_description
1 polymer ?
#
loop_
_entity_poly.entity_id
_entity_poly.type
_entity_poly.pdbx_seq_one_letter_code
_entity_poly.pdbx_strand_id
1 'polypeptide(L)'
;MSRKKIVGYISAIIGFLLVLAPKFITPVCPPMENGMFMKCHWMGNMTIGIGAVILVLAIILIVVKDSKISLGLSISNIAIGILEILNAHVLIGGCMKADMACRAKTIPFCILLSGILVLVNIYYCMKERNS
;
A
#
# COMPACT_ATOMS: atom_id res chain seq x y z
N MET A 1 -14.22 14.42 14.20
CA MET A 1 -13.32 13.25 14.26
C MET A 1 -11.89 13.74 14.44
N SER A 2 -11.05 13.10 15.26
CA SER A 2 -9.65 13.55 15.44
C SER A 2 -8.82 13.31 14.16
N ARG A 3 -7.82 14.15 13.89
CA ARG A 3 -6.94 14.05 12.70
C ARG A 3 -6.37 12.65 12.54
N LYS A 4 -5.89 12.06 13.65
CA LYS A 4 -5.39 10.70 13.70
C LYS A 4 -6.40 9.67 13.21
N LYS A 5 -7.66 9.75 13.66
CA LYS A 5 -8.69 8.81 13.24
C LYS A 5 -8.97 8.93 11.74
N ILE A 6 -9.01 10.14 11.20
CA ILE A 6 -9.16 10.37 9.76
C ILE A 6 -8.03 9.68 8.98
N VAL A 7 -6.77 9.93 9.38
CA VAL A 7 -5.58 9.31 8.76
C VAL A 7 -5.61 7.79 8.89
N GLY A 8 -6.03 7.28 10.06
CA GLY A 8 -6.19 5.85 10.32
C GLY A 8 -7.24 5.20 9.41
N TYR A 9 -8.43 5.79 9.27
CA TYR A 9 -9.46 5.26 8.37
C TYR A 9 -9.03 5.29 6.90
N ILE A 10 -8.39 6.39 6.45
CA ILE A 10 -7.85 6.48 5.09
C ILE A 10 -6.80 5.38 4.86
N SER A 11 -5.87 5.21 5.79
CA SER A 11 -4.82 4.19 5.70
C SER A 11 -5.40 2.77 5.71
N ALA A 12 -6.45 2.52 6.50
CA ALA A 12 -7.15 1.23 6.54
C ALA A 12 -7.84 0.93 5.19
N ILE A 13 -8.54 1.90 4.61
CA ILE A 13 -9.17 1.74 3.29
C ILE A 13 -8.11 1.45 2.24
N ILE A 14 -6.99 2.18 2.24
CA ILE A 14 -5.88 1.94 1.31
C ILE A 14 -5.29 0.54 1.49
N GLY A 15 -4.98 0.12 2.72
CA GLY A 15 -4.46 -1.21 3.00
C GLY A 15 -5.40 -2.31 2.51
N PHE A 16 -6.70 -2.16 2.75
CA PHE A 16 -7.73 -3.09 2.27
C PHE A 16 -7.79 -3.14 0.74
N LEU A 17 -7.76 -1.99 0.06
CA LEU A 17 -7.73 -1.94 -1.40
C LEU A 17 -6.48 -2.62 -1.97
N LEU A 18 -5.30 -2.44 -1.35
CA LEU A 18 -4.06 -3.10 -1.76
C LEU A 18 -4.13 -4.63 -1.58
N VAL A 19 -4.82 -5.13 -0.54
CA VAL A 19 -5.07 -6.57 -0.35
C VAL A 19 -5.92 -7.14 -1.49
N LEU A 20 -6.93 -6.39 -1.94
CA LEU A 20 -7.85 -6.87 -2.97
C LEU A 20 -7.33 -6.62 -4.40
N ALA A 21 -6.48 -5.62 -4.61
CA ALA A 21 -6.12 -5.15 -5.94
C ALA A 21 -5.50 -6.25 -6.82
N PRO A 22 -4.47 -6.99 -6.40
CA PRO A 22 -3.77 -7.93 -7.29
C PRO A 22 -4.61 -9.14 -7.71
N LYS A 23 -5.73 -9.43 -7.02
CA LYS A 23 -6.59 -10.59 -7.29
C LYS A 23 -7.98 -10.23 -7.82
N PHE A 24 -8.56 -9.12 -7.40
CA PHE A 24 -9.97 -8.83 -7.62
C PHE A 24 -10.26 -7.50 -8.33
N ILE A 25 -9.51 -6.42 -8.02
CA ILE A 25 -9.82 -5.08 -8.57
C ILE A 25 -9.03 -4.84 -9.86
N THR A 26 -7.72 -5.00 -9.80
CA THR A 26 -6.80 -4.84 -10.92
C THR A 26 -5.91 -6.07 -10.98
N PRO A 27 -6.47 -7.23 -11.36
CA PRO A 27 -5.77 -8.49 -11.28
C PRO A 27 -4.47 -8.48 -12.10
N VAL A 28 -3.44 -9.09 -11.54
CA VAL A 28 -2.17 -9.33 -12.24
C VAL A 28 -2.36 -10.36 -13.36
N CYS A 29 -1.34 -10.53 -14.21
CA CYS A 29 -1.42 -11.48 -15.32
C CYS A 29 -1.69 -12.91 -14.81
N PRO A 30 -2.48 -13.71 -15.56
CA PRO A 30 -2.73 -15.10 -15.22
C PRO A 30 -1.45 -15.95 -15.31
N PRO A 31 -1.48 -17.18 -14.76
CA PRO A 31 -0.40 -18.15 -14.96
C PRO A 31 -0.14 -18.38 -16.45
N MET A 32 1.11 -18.71 -16.78
CA MET A 32 1.48 -19.12 -18.13
C MET A 32 0.88 -20.49 -18.46
N GLU A 33 0.78 -20.83 -19.75
CA GLU A 33 0.26 -22.13 -20.21
C GLU A 33 1.05 -23.34 -19.66
N ASN A 34 2.33 -23.15 -19.36
CA ASN A 34 3.20 -24.16 -18.74
C ASN A 34 3.05 -24.25 -17.20
N GLY A 35 2.07 -23.55 -16.61
CA GLY A 35 1.82 -23.52 -15.17
C GLY A 35 2.76 -22.63 -14.37
N MET A 36 3.75 -21.98 -14.99
CA MET A 36 4.66 -21.07 -14.30
C MET A 36 4.03 -19.69 -14.06
N PHE A 37 4.52 -19.00 -13.03
CA PHE A 37 4.07 -17.65 -12.70
C PHE A 37 5.01 -16.57 -13.25
N MET A 38 4.43 -15.50 -13.78
CA MET A 38 5.16 -14.29 -14.12
C MET A 38 5.60 -13.53 -12.85
N LYS A 39 6.61 -12.66 -12.97
CA LYS A 39 7.06 -11.82 -11.84
C LYS A 39 5.96 -10.96 -11.21
N CYS A 40 4.96 -10.54 -11.99
CA CYS A 40 3.82 -9.77 -11.45
C CYS A 40 2.98 -10.56 -10.44
N HIS A 41 3.01 -11.90 -10.48
CA HIS A 41 2.36 -12.74 -9.48
C HIS A 41 3.00 -12.54 -8.11
N TRP A 42 4.33 -12.60 -8.04
CA TRP A 42 5.09 -12.41 -6.81
C TRP A 42 5.02 -10.96 -6.31
N MET A 43 5.07 -9.99 -7.22
CA MET A 43 4.83 -8.58 -6.90
C MET A 43 3.44 -8.40 -6.28
N GLY A 44 2.41 -8.98 -6.89
CA GLY A 44 1.04 -8.97 -6.37
C GLY A 44 0.91 -9.63 -5.00
N ASN A 45 1.56 -10.79 -4.78
CA ASN A 45 1.56 -11.43 -3.46
C ASN A 45 2.25 -10.56 -2.39
N MET A 46 3.33 -9.88 -2.75
CA MET A 46 4.00 -8.92 -1.87
C MET A 46 3.10 -7.71 -1.56
N THR A 47 2.41 -7.15 -2.56
CA THR A 47 1.43 -6.08 -2.39
C THR A 47 0.30 -6.50 -1.42
N ILE A 48 -0.19 -7.73 -1.53
CA ILE A 48 -1.21 -8.26 -0.59
C ILE A 48 -0.66 -8.27 0.83
N GLY A 49 0.56 -8.77 1.03
CA GLY A 49 1.22 -8.77 2.34
C GLY A 49 1.42 -7.36 2.90
N ILE A 50 1.90 -6.43 2.07
CA ILE A 50 2.09 -5.02 2.46
C ILE A 50 0.76 -4.37 2.82
N GLY A 51 -0.28 -4.55 1.99
CA GLY A 51 -1.63 -4.05 2.26
C GLY A 51 -2.20 -4.56 3.58
N ALA A 52 -1.98 -5.84 3.90
CA ALA A 52 -2.41 -6.43 5.16
C ALA A 52 -1.68 -5.81 6.36
N VAL A 53 -0.37 -5.59 6.27
CA VAL A 53 0.40 -4.90 7.32
C VAL A 53 -0.09 -3.46 7.51
N ILE A 54 -0.29 -2.71 6.43
CA ILE A 54 -0.84 -1.33 6.48
C ILE A 54 -2.20 -1.34 7.18
N LEU A 55 -3.08 -2.30 6.85
CA LEU A 55 -4.40 -2.41 7.45
C LEU A 55 -4.32 -2.64 8.96
N VAL A 56 -3.42 -3.53 9.42
CA VAL A 56 -3.18 -3.76 10.85
C VAL A 56 -2.66 -2.50 11.54
N LEU A 57 -1.65 -1.84 10.97
CA LEU A 57 -1.09 -0.60 11.54
C LEU A 57 -2.14 0.52 11.60
N ALA A 58 -3.00 0.62 10.60
CA ALA A 58 -4.09 1.59 10.54
C ALA A 58 -5.13 1.34 11.63
N ILE A 59 -5.51 0.08 11.88
CA ILE A 59 -6.41 -0.30 12.98
C ILE A 59 -5.78 0.09 14.32
N ILE A 60 -4.49 -0.21 14.53
CA ILE A 60 -3.76 0.16 15.75
C ILE A 60 -3.74 1.69 15.92
N LEU A 61 -3.50 2.44 14.84
CA LEU A 61 -3.50 3.91 14.85
C LEU A 61 -4.85 4.51 15.26
N ILE A 62 -5.97 3.87 14.89
CA ILE A 62 -7.32 4.31 15.26
C ILE A 62 -7.58 4.14 16.76
N VAL A 63 -7.08 3.05 17.37
CA VAL A 63 -7.40 2.68 18.76
C VAL A 63 -6.41 3.23 19.78
N VAL A 64 -5.13 3.40 19.42
CA VAL A 64 -4.10 3.87 20.34
C VAL A 64 -4.43 5.29 20.81
N LYS A 65 -4.12 5.64 22.06
CA LYS A 65 -4.35 7.00 22.60
C LYS A 65 -3.08 7.85 22.61
N ASP A 66 -1.94 7.22 22.85
CA ASP A 66 -0.63 7.87 22.93
C ASP A 66 -0.22 8.52 21.59
N SER A 67 0.14 9.81 21.64
CA SER A 67 0.52 10.59 20.45
C SER A 67 1.89 10.19 19.89
N LYS A 68 2.86 9.80 20.74
CA LYS A 68 4.18 9.33 20.30
C LYS A 68 4.08 8.00 19.57
N ILE A 69 3.27 7.06 20.09
CA ILE A 69 3.00 5.79 19.40
C ILE A 69 2.29 6.06 18.06
N SER A 70 1.33 6.97 18.05
CA SER A 70 0.60 7.36 16.82
C SER A 70 1.55 7.93 15.75
N LEU A 71 2.53 8.74 16.17
CA LEU A 71 3.58 9.28 15.30
C LEU A 71 4.46 8.16 14.73
N GLY A 72 4.92 7.24 15.59
CA GLY A 72 5.71 6.07 15.17
C GLY A 72 4.99 5.22 14.13
N LEU A 73 3.71 4.91 14.34
CA LEU A 73 2.88 4.17 13.39
C LEU A 73 2.74 4.88 12.04
N SER A 74 2.61 6.21 12.06
CA SER A 74 2.50 7.01 10.83
C SER A 74 3.82 7.01 10.06
N ILE A 75 4.96 7.07 10.75
CA ILE A 75 6.30 6.92 10.14
C ILE A 75 6.46 5.52 9.54
N SER A 76 6.01 4.47 10.22
CA SER A 76 6.00 3.10 9.67
C SER A 76 5.17 3.00 8.39
N ASN A 77 3.97 3.59 8.35
CA ASN A 77 3.14 3.62 7.15
C ASN A 77 3.81 4.38 5.98
N ILE A 78 4.56 5.44 6.26
CA ILE A 78 5.35 6.14 5.23
C ILE A 78 6.40 5.20 4.64
N ALA A 79 7.19 4.54 5.51
CA ALA A 79 8.24 3.62 5.05
C ALA A 79 7.66 2.44 4.24
N ILE A 80 6.54 1.86 4.70
CA ILE A 80 5.88 0.75 4.01
C ILE A 80 5.23 1.20 2.70
N GLY A 81 4.64 2.41 2.65
CA GLY A 81 4.11 2.98 1.40
C GLY A 81 5.20 3.19 0.36
N ILE A 82 6.39 3.67 0.77
CA ILE A 82 7.56 3.77 -0.11
C ILE A 82 8.00 2.37 -0.56
N LEU A 83 8.03 1.39 0.35
CA LEU A 83 8.36 0.01 0.02
C LEU A 83 7.41 -0.56 -1.06
N GLU A 84 6.11 -0.27 -0.99
CA GLU A 84 5.16 -0.73 -2.02
C GLU A 84 5.38 -0.03 -3.37
N ILE A 85 5.72 1.25 -3.38
CA ILE A 85 6.09 1.96 -4.62
C ILE A 85 7.34 1.32 -5.24
N LEU A 86 8.33 0.98 -4.42
CA LEU A 86 9.55 0.29 -4.85
C LEU A 86 9.27 -1.15 -5.30
N ASN A 87 8.37 -1.88 -4.62
CA ASN A 87 7.89 -3.20 -5.03
C ASN A 87 7.29 -3.17 -6.45
N ALA A 88 6.42 -2.19 -6.72
CA ALA A 88 5.75 -2.04 -8.01
C ALA A 88 6.69 -1.63 -9.16
N HIS A 89 7.81 -0.94 -8.89
CA HIS A 89 8.74 -0.45 -9.92
C HIS A 89 10.03 -1.25 -10.05
N VAL A 90 10.77 -1.44 -8.96
CA VAL A 90 12.20 -1.79 -9.01
C VAL A 90 12.51 -3.10 -8.31
N LEU A 91 11.92 -3.38 -7.14
CA LEU A 91 12.29 -4.55 -6.35
C LEU A 91 11.82 -5.86 -6.99
N ILE A 92 10.54 -5.95 -7.35
CA ILE A 92 9.98 -7.10 -8.09
C ILE A 92 9.48 -6.63 -9.45
N GLY A 93 8.61 -5.61 -9.44
CA GLY A 93 8.01 -5.02 -10.63
C GLY A 93 7.00 -5.92 -11.34
N GLY A 94 6.30 -5.32 -12.30
CA GLY A 94 5.41 -6.04 -13.20
C GLY A 94 6.09 -6.49 -14.48
N CYS A 95 5.33 -7.09 -15.39
CA CYS A 95 5.81 -7.61 -16.66
C CYS A 95 6.37 -6.52 -17.59
N MET A 96 7.05 -6.91 -18.68
CA MET A 96 7.84 -5.98 -19.51
C MET A 96 6.99 -5.12 -20.45
N LYS A 97 5.96 -5.68 -21.09
CA LYS A 97 5.20 -4.97 -22.12
C LYS A 97 4.11 -4.06 -21.51
N ALA A 98 3.94 -2.88 -22.10
CA ALA A 98 3.03 -1.83 -21.61
C ALA A 98 1.53 -2.21 -21.70
N ASP A 99 1.18 -3.06 -22.66
CA ASP A 99 -0.17 -3.58 -22.92
C ASP A 99 -0.62 -4.64 -21.90
N MET A 100 0.31 -5.22 -21.12
CA MET A 100 -0.02 -6.23 -20.12
C MET A 100 -0.83 -5.63 -18.97
N ALA A 101 -1.87 -6.36 -18.54
CA ALA A 101 -2.81 -5.94 -17.51
C ALA A 101 -2.13 -5.41 -16.23
N CYS A 102 -1.06 -6.08 -15.76
CA CYS A 102 -0.34 -5.65 -14.56
C CYS A 102 0.33 -4.28 -14.73
N ARG A 103 0.85 -3.96 -15.92
CA ARG A 103 1.61 -2.73 -16.20
C ARG A 103 0.67 -1.57 -16.50
N ALA A 104 -0.42 -1.84 -17.20
CA ALA A 104 -1.43 -0.84 -17.55
C ALA A 104 -2.37 -0.49 -16.37
N LYS A 105 -2.64 -1.44 -15.45
CA LYS A 105 -3.67 -1.28 -14.41
C LYS A 105 -3.14 -1.45 -13.00
N THR A 106 -2.55 -2.61 -12.67
CA THR A 106 -2.18 -2.93 -11.28
C THR A 106 -1.09 -2.01 -10.74
N ILE A 107 0.01 -1.87 -11.47
CA ILE A 107 1.15 -1.02 -11.07
C ILE A 107 0.72 0.43 -10.81
N PRO A 108 0.08 1.15 -11.75
CA PRO A 108 -0.33 2.53 -11.50
C PRO A 108 -1.34 2.63 -10.35
N PHE A 109 -2.23 1.66 -10.19
CA PHE A 109 -3.17 1.61 -9.08
C PHE A 109 -2.45 1.50 -7.71
N CYS A 110 -1.50 0.57 -7.57
CA CYS A 110 -0.73 0.41 -6.34
C CYS A 110 0.12 1.64 -6.02
N ILE A 111 0.74 2.25 -7.04
CA ILE A 111 1.55 3.48 -6.86
C ILE A 111 0.68 4.65 -6.40
N LEU A 112 -0.50 4.85 -7.02
CA LEU A 112 -1.40 5.93 -6.64
C LEU A 112 -1.88 5.78 -5.19
N LEU A 113 -2.32 4.57 -4.80
CA LEU A 113 -2.75 4.30 -3.44
C LEU A 113 -1.63 4.50 -2.41
N SER A 114 -0.45 3.96 -2.68
CA SER A 114 0.71 4.10 -1.80
C SER A 114 1.23 5.54 -1.75
N GLY A 115 1.17 6.28 -2.85
CA GLY A 115 1.48 7.70 -2.88
C GLY A 115 0.55 8.52 -1.98
N ILE A 116 -0.76 8.26 -2.06
CA ILE A 116 -1.75 8.90 -1.18
C ILE A 116 -1.48 8.54 0.29
N LEU A 117 -1.20 7.26 0.58
CA LEU A 117 -0.87 6.80 1.93
C LEU A 117 0.31 7.58 2.52
N VAL A 118 1.40 7.70 1.75
CA VAL A 118 2.60 8.42 2.15
C VAL A 118 2.28 9.89 2.42
N LEU A 119 1.59 10.56 1.51
CA LEU A 119 1.27 11.99 1.65
C LEU A 119 0.39 12.28 2.88
N VAL A 120 -0.64 11.46 3.11
CA VAL A 120 -1.55 11.63 4.25
C VAL A 120 -0.84 11.39 5.59
N ASN A 121 0.05 10.39 5.66
CA ASN A 121 0.83 10.14 6.87
C ASN A 121 1.92 11.21 7.09
N ILE A 122 2.56 11.73 6.04
CA ILE A 122 3.48 12.88 6.14
C ILE A 122 2.75 14.10 6.69
N TYR A 123 1.57 14.41 6.15
CA TYR A 123 0.75 15.52 6.62
C TYR A 123 0.42 15.38 8.11
N TYR A 124 0.06 14.17 8.56
CA TYR A 124 -0.16 13.89 9.97
C TYR A 124 1.09 14.15 10.83
N CYS A 125 2.24 13.60 10.43
CA CYS A 125 3.51 13.78 11.13
C CYS A 125 3.89 15.26 11.26
N MET A 126 3.72 16.05 10.18
CA MET A 126 4.00 17.49 10.20
C MET A 126 3.07 18.24 11.15
N LYS A 127 1.78 17.90 11.17
CA LYS A 127 0.81 18.60 12.01
C LYS A 127 0.96 18.24 13.48
N GLU A 128 1.26 16.98 13.78
CA GLU A 128 1.47 16.51 15.16
C GLU A 128 2.76 17.07 15.76
N ARG A 129 3.83 17.25 14.97
CA ARG A 129 5.07 17.88 15.42
C ARG A 129 4.92 19.36 15.79
N ASN A 130 3.96 20.05 15.16
CA ASN A 130 3.71 21.48 15.33
C ASN A 130 2.53 21.79 16.28
N SER A 131 1.97 20.77 16.95
CA SER A 131 0.90 20.92 17.94
C SER A 131 1.48 20.79 19.35
#